data_AF-A0A497M0L0-F1
#
_entry.id   AF-A0A497M0L0-F1
#
_cell.length_a   1.000
_cell.length_b   1.000
_cell.length_c   1.000
_cell.angle_alpha   90.00
_cell.angle_beta   90.00
_cell.angle_gamma   90.00
#
_symmetry.space_group_name_H-M   'P 1'
#
loop_
_entity.id
_entity.type
_entity.pdbx_description
1 polymer ?
#
loop_
_entity_poly.entity_id
_entity_poly.type
_entity_poly.pdbx_seq_one_letter_code
_entity_poly.pdbx_strand_id
1 'polypeptide(L)'
;YYIREAAKLADRIGINIEAPSEDLFTELCPDKGGFKEDILKRLEWIIEEIKSRRGERQLLGFGYGRAGIDTQIIVGATEDNDLQHVKATEWLYRKMGLRRVYYSGFEPINQTPLENRPPCPPWREYRLYQASFLIRDYGISTKELEQIMDDQGFLPNVDPKVALAKIHPEIFPIDLNTASFREIIRIPHIGPITARKIIEYRKIKPIRYLSDLEKILGSSLTRKVLRYVNIKDKRLTHFQNNY
;
A
#
# COMPACT_ATOMS: atom_id res chain seq x y z
N TYR A 1 -19.01 -20.51 -16.06
CA TYR A 1 -18.21 -21.48 -16.83
C TYR A 1 -16.83 -20.91 -17.18
N TYR A 2 -16.71 -19.86 -17.98
CA TYR A 2 -15.40 -19.35 -18.44
C TYR A 2 -14.42 -18.94 -17.32
N ILE A 3 -14.90 -18.32 -16.24
CA ILE A 3 -14.07 -17.99 -15.06
C ILE A 3 -13.41 -19.25 -14.49
N ARG A 4 -14.14 -20.36 -14.42
CA ARG A 4 -13.63 -21.64 -13.93
C ARG A 4 -12.53 -22.19 -14.83
N GLU A 5 -12.77 -22.22 -16.14
CA GLU A 5 -11.77 -22.74 -17.09
C GLU A 5 -10.50 -21.87 -17.11
N ALA A 6 -10.66 -20.54 -17.08
CA ALA A 6 -9.53 -19.63 -16.95
C ALA A 6 -8.77 -19.84 -15.63
N ALA A 7 -9.50 -20.02 -14.52
CA ALA A 7 -8.89 -20.23 -13.22
C ALA A 7 -8.03 -21.49 -13.17
N LYS A 8 -8.37 -22.58 -13.86
CA LYS A 8 -7.53 -23.79 -13.89
C LYS A 8 -6.11 -23.55 -14.39
N LEU A 9 -5.93 -22.56 -15.27
CA LEU A 9 -4.65 -22.30 -15.96
C LEU A 9 -3.92 -21.07 -15.39
N ALA A 10 -4.65 -20.12 -14.82
CA ALA A 10 -4.10 -18.82 -14.43
C ALA A 10 -3.57 -18.80 -13.00
N ASP A 11 -2.30 -18.43 -12.84
CA ASP A 11 -1.69 -18.16 -11.52
C ASP A 11 -2.22 -16.87 -10.89
N ARG A 12 -2.66 -15.91 -11.71
CA ARG A 12 -3.18 -14.61 -11.30
C ARG A 12 -4.38 -14.28 -12.16
N ILE A 13 -5.44 -13.80 -11.54
CA ILE A 13 -6.67 -13.41 -12.22
C ILE A 13 -7.01 -11.99 -11.76
N GLY A 14 -7.32 -11.12 -12.71
CA GLY A 14 -7.63 -9.73 -12.42
C GLY A 14 -8.85 -9.24 -13.17
N ILE A 15 -9.59 -8.34 -12.54
CA ILE A 15 -10.65 -7.56 -13.16
C ILE A 15 -10.48 -6.12 -12.71
N ASN A 16 -10.42 -5.19 -13.65
CA ASN A 16 -10.31 -3.78 -13.31
C ASN A 16 -11.65 -3.26 -12.80
N ILE A 17 -11.68 -2.78 -11.56
CA ILE A 17 -12.87 -2.14 -11.01
C ILE A 17 -12.99 -0.67 -11.45
N GLU A 18 -11.91 -0.08 -11.96
CA GLU A 18 -11.79 1.28 -12.54
C GLU A 18 -12.02 2.43 -11.58
N ALA A 19 -12.98 2.35 -10.66
CA ALA A 19 -13.31 3.41 -9.73
C ALA A 19 -13.49 2.89 -8.29
N PRO A 20 -13.33 3.74 -7.26
CA PRO A 20 -13.46 3.34 -5.86
C PRO A 20 -14.91 3.27 -5.38
N SER A 21 -15.88 3.73 -6.19
CA SER A 21 -17.32 3.71 -5.87
C SER A 21 -18.17 3.60 -7.13
N GLU A 22 -19.44 3.24 -6.96
CA GLU A 22 -20.42 3.07 -8.04
C GLU A 22 -20.69 4.37 -8.80
N ASP A 23 -20.91 5.48 -8.09
CA ASP A 23 -21.21 6.78 -8.71
C ASP A 23 -20.07 7.22 -9.64
N LEU A 24 -18.82 7.10 -9.17
CA LEU A 24 -17.63 7.42 -9.96
C LEU A 24 -17.41 6.42 -11.10
N PHE A 25 -17.78 5.15 -10.91
CA PHE A 25 -17.70 4.14 -11.96
C PHE A 25 -18.65 4.46 -13.11
N THR A 26 -19.90 4.86 -12.82
CA THR A 26 -20.89 5.20 -13.85
C THR A 26 -20.47 6.41 -14.67
N GLU A 27 -19.83 7.40 -14.04
CA GLU A 27 -19.24 8.54 -14.76
C GLU A 27 -18.08 8.11 -15.67
N LEU A 28 -17.17 7.28 -15.15
CA LEU A 28 -15.95 6.90 -15.84
C LEU A 28 -16.15 5.84 -16.95
N CYS A 29 -17.09 4.93 -16.76
CA CYS A 29 -17.23 3.69 -17.53
C CYS A 29 -18.69 3.41 -17.95
N PRO A 30 -19.34 4.32 -18.72
CA PRO A 30 -20.76 4.19 -19.04
C PRO A 30 -21.10 2.90 -19.80
N ASP A 31 -20.17 2.36 -20.59
CA ASP A 31 -20.38 1.18 -21.43
C ASP A 31 -19.95 -0.15 -20.78
N LYS A 32 -19.41 -0.11 -19.55
CA LYS A 32 -18.84 -1.29 -18.87
C LYS A 32 -19.88 -2.08 -18.04
N GLY A 33 -21.15 -1.72 -18.15
CA GLY A 33 -22.27 -2.33 -17.42
C GLY A 33 -22.44 -1.76 -16.01
N GLY A 34 -23.10 -2.51 -15.13
CA GLY A 34 -23.33 -2.09 -13.73
C GLY A 34 -22.11 -2.37 -12.84
N PHE A 35 -21.75 -1.43 -11.97
CA PHE A 35 -20.62 -1.62 -11.04
C PHE A 35 -20.80 -2.85 -10.16
N LYS A 36 -21.99 -3.04 -9.59
CA LYS A 36 -22.27 -4.19 -8.72
C LYS A 36 -22.45 -5.47 -9.54
N GLU A 37 -23.30 -5.39 -10.55
CA GLU A 37 -23.80 -6.55 -11.28
C GLU A 37 -22.72 -7.11 -12.20
N ASP A 38 -21.99 -6.27 -12.92
CA ASP A 38 -21.04 -6.69 -13.96
C ASP A 38 -19.59 -6.71 -13.52
N ILE A 39 -19.21 -5.89 -12.54
CA ILE A 39 -17.83 -5.83 -12.05
C ILE A 39 -17.68 -6.57 -10.72
N LEU A 40 -18.34 -6.12 -9.65
CA LEU A 40 -18.15 -6.71 -8.32
C LEU A 40 -18.59 -8.17 -8.26
N LYS A 41 -19.73 -8.52 -8.86
CA LYS A 41 -20.19 -9.92 -8.93
C LYS A 41 -19.22 -10.84 -9.65
N ARG A 42 -18.55 -10.35 -10.71
CA ARG A 42 -17.53 -11.13 -11.44
C ARG A 42 -16.28 -11.30 -10.58
N LEU A 43 -15.88 -10.26 -9.86
CA LEU A 43 -14.80 -10.34 -8.87
C LEU A 43 -15.13 -11.35 -7.77
N GLU A 44 -16.36 -11.35 -7.23
CA GLU A 44 -16.85 -12.32 -6.24
C GLU A 44 -16.79 -13.76 -6.78
N TRP A 45 -17.26 -13.99 -8.01
CA TRP A 45 -17.17 -15.31 -8.65
C TRP A 45 -15.73 -15.81 -8.80
N ILE A 46 -14.79 -14.92 -9.16
CA ILE A 46 -13.36 -15.25 -9.21
C ILE A 46 -12.84 -15.62 -7.81
N ILE A 47 -13.21 -14.85 -6.79
CA ILE A 47 -12.84 -15.09 -5.39
C ILE A 47 -13.35 -16.46 -4.91
N GLU A 48 -14.62 -16.77 -5.18
CA GLU A 48 -15.26 -18.04 -4.80
C GLU A 48 -14.62 -19.24 -5.51
N GLU A 49 -14.40 -19.15 -6.82
CA GLU A 49 -13.75 -20.24 -7.57
C GLU A 49 -12.33 -20.49 -7.04
N ILE A 50 -11.52 -19.45 -6.82
CA ILE A 50 -10.17 -19.62 -6.27
C ILE A 50 -10.21 -20.18 -4.82
N LYS A 51 -11.15 -19.74 -3.99
CA LYS A 51 -11.29 -20.23 -2.61
C LYS A 51 -11.71 -21.70 -2.55
N SER A 52 -12.60 -22.13 -3.44
CA SER A 52 -13.09 -23.51 -3.47
C SER A 52 -12.05 -24.53 -3.99
N ARG A 53 -11.01 -24.06 -4.70
CA ARG A 53 -9.98 -24.90 -5.35
C ARG A 53 -8.62 -24.92 -4.64
N ARG A 54 -8.62 -24.67 -3.32
CA ARG A 54 -7.37 -24.60 -2.54
C ARG A 54 -6.56 -25.89 -2.58
N GLY A 55 -7.23 -27.06 -2.64
CA GLY A 55 -6.57 -28.36 -2.70
C GLY A 55 -5.85 -28.58 -4.03
N GLU A 56 -6.56 -28.37 -5.15
CA GLU A 56 -6.01 -28.48 -6.51
C GLU A 56 -4.83 -27.53 -6.71
N ARG A 57 -4.95 -26.30 -6.19
CA ARG A 57 -3.88 -25.30 -6.21
C ARG A 57 -2.60 -25.78 -5.51
N GLN A 58 -2.73 -26.48 -4.38
CA GLN A 58 -1.58 -27.01 -3.64
C GLN A 58 -0.96 -28.23 -4.34
N LEU A 59 -1.80 -29.08 -4.94
CA LEU A 59 -1.37 -30.30 -5.61
C LEU A 59 -0.62 -30.02 -6.92
N LEU A 60 -1.16 -29.15 -7.77
CA LEU A 60 -0.64 -28.91 -9.12
C LEU A 60 0.51 -27.90 -9.14
N GLY A 61 0.58 -27.01 -8.15
CA GLY A 61 1.58 -25.97 -8.08
C GLY A 61 1.42 -24.84 -9.10
N PHE A 62 0.42 -24.88 -9.98
CA PHE A 62 0.05 -23.80 -10.90
C PHE A 62 -1.46 -23.64 -11.02
N GLY A 63 -1.89 -22.51 -11.60
CA GLY A 63 -3.30 -22.21 -11.77
C GLY A 63 -3.97 -21.82 -10.46
N TYR A 64 -5.29 -21.76 -10.52
CA TYR A 64 -6.23 -21.47 -9.45
C TYR A 64 -5.83 -20.23 -8.62
N GLY A 65 -5.35 -19.19 -9.30
CA GLY A 65 -5.00 -17.93 -8.65
C GLY A 65 -3.93 -18.09 -7.56
N ARG A 66 -2.91 -18.94 -7.73
CA ARG A 66 -1.84 -19.13 -6.72
C ARG A 66 -1.13 -17.83 -6.34
N ALA A 67 -0.99 -16.90 -7.27
CA ALA A 67 -0.42 -15.58 -7.08
C ALA A 67 -1.47 -14.55 -6.64
N GLY A 68 -2.73 -14.98 -6.48
CA GLY A 68 -3.85 -14.21 -5.96
C GLY A 68 -4.62 -13.45 -7.03
N ILE A 69 -5.54 -12.62 -6.54
CA ILE A 69 -6.42 -11.79 -7.37
C ILE A 69 -5.93 -10.35 -7.30
N ASP A 70 -5.99 -9.64 -8.40
CA ASP A 70 -5.75 -8.20 -8.42
C ASP A 70 -6.83 -7.43 -9.18
N THR A 71 -6.72 -6.11 -9.06
CA THR A 71 -7.61 -5.16 -9.71
C THR A 71 -6.86 -3.86 -9.96
N GLN A 72 -7.48 -2.97 -10.73
CA GLN A 72 -6.98 -1.64 -11.02
C GLN A 72 -8.07 -0.60 -10.77
N ILE A 73 -7.65 0.56 -10.28
CA ILE A 73 -8.45 1.78 -10.11
C ILE A 73 -7.75 2.91 -10.87
N ILE A 74 -8.51 3.72 -11.58
CA ILE A 74 -8.05 4.97 -12.21
C ILE A 74 -8.13 6.09 -11.18
N VAL A 75 -7.12 6.95 -11.14
CA VAL A 75 -6.99 8.04 -10.16
C VAL A 75 -7.03 9.38 -10.89
N GLY A 76 -7.94 10.26 -10.49
CA GLY A 76 -8.03 11.64 -11.00
C GLY A 76 -8.81 11.80 -12.31
N ALA A 77 -9.47 10.73 -12.80
CA ALA A 77 -10.31 10.80 -14.00
C ALA A 77 -11.72 11.40 -13.72
N THR A 78 -12.10 11.49 -12.45
CA THR A 78 -13.35 12.06 -11.96
C THR A 78 -13.06 12.94 -10.74
N GLU A 79 -14.09 13.54 -10.12
CA GLU A 79 -13.97 14.29 -8.85
C GLU A 79 -13.73 13.35 -7.64
N ASP A 80 -12.71 12.50 -7.76
CA ASP A 80 -12.30 11.54 -6.74
C ASP A 80 -11.32 12.16 -5.72
N ASN A 81 -11.26 11.58 -4.51
CA ASN A 81 -10.24 11.91 -3.53
C ASN A 81 -9.53 10.65 -3.00
N ASP A 82 -8.39 10.85 -2.32
CA ASP A 82 -7.56 9.73 -1.87
C ASP A 82 -8.23 8.92 -0.77
N LEU A 83 -9.09 9.56 0.04
CA LEU A 83 -9.88 8.87 1.06
C LEU A 83 -10.79 7.79 0.45
N GLN A 84 -11.47 8.07 -0.66
CA GLN A 84 -12.29 7.09 -1.37
C GLN A 84 -11.43 5.91 -1.84
N HIS A 85 -10.29 6.18 -2.47
CA HIS A 85 -9.33 5.17 -2.94
C HIS A 85 -8.79 4.30 -1.82
N VAL A 86 -8.39 4.91 -0.70
CA VAL A 86 -7.84 4.21 0.47
C VAL A 86 -8.92 3.34 1.14
N LYS A 87 -10.16 3.85 1.28
CA LYS A 87 -11.30 3.07 1.80
C LYS A 87 -11.63 1.87 0.92
N ALA A 88 -11.72 2.07 -0.40
CA ALA A 88 -11.94 0.99 -1.36
C ALA A 88 -10.83 -0.05 -1.28
N THR A 89 -9.58 0.39 -1.21
CA THR A 89 -8.39 -0.49 -1.09
C THR A 89 -8.39 -1.31 0.18
N GLU A 90 -8.71 -0.71 1.34
CA GLU A 90 -8.81 -1.45 2.59
C GLU A 90 -9.93 -2.49 2.54
N TRP A 91 -11.08 -2.16 1.94
CA TRP A 91 -12.17 -3.12 1.72
C TRP A 91 -11.76 -4.26 0.80
N LEU A 92 -11.11 -3.98 -0.33
CA LEU A 92 -10.62 -4.99 -1.29
C LEU A 92 -9.62 -5.95 -0.64
N TYR A 93 -8.72 -5.45 0.21
CA TYR A 93 -7.79 -6.30 0.93
C TYR A 93 -8.44 -7.08 2.07
N ARG A 94 -9.18 -6.41 2.96
CA ARG A 94 -9.67 -7.03 4.20
C ARG A 94 -10.94 -7.86 4.02
N LYS A 95 -11.83 -7.47 3.11
CA LYS A 95 -13.12 -8.14 2.89
C LYS A 95 -13.09 -9.07 1.68
N MET A 96 -12.56 -8.59 0.57
CA MET A 96 -12.49 -9.37 -0.67
C MET A 96 -11.26 -10.29 -0.74
N GLY A 97 -10.19 -9.98 0.02
CA GLY A 97 -9.00 -10.81 0.10
C GLY A 97 -8.10 -10.73 -1.13
N LEU A 98 -8.12 -9.60 -1.84
CA LEU A 98 -7.25 -9.37 -3.00
C LEU A 98 -5.78 -9.34 -2.58
N ARG A 99 -4.91 -9.68 -3.53
CA ARG A 99 -3.45 -9.63 -3.36
C ARG A 99 -2.90 -8.24 -3.64
N ARG A 100 -3.47 -7.53 -4.61
CA ARG A 100 -2.98 -6.23 -5.05
C ARG A 100 -4.09 -5.38 -5.65
N VAL A 101 -4.06 -4.09 -5.33
CA VAL A 101 -4.77 -3.03 -6.03
C VAL A 101 -3.73 -2.22 -6.78
N TYR A 102 -3.90 -2.09 -8.09
CA TYR A 102 -3.11 -1.21 -8.94
C TYR A 102 -3.82 0.14 -9.08
N TYR A 103 -3.03 1.18 -9.21
CA TYR A 103 -3.48 2.51 -9.54
C TYR A 103 -2.88 2.91 -10.87
N SER A 104 -3.68 3.61 -11.69
CA SER A 104 -3.21 4.29 -12.89
C SER A 104 -3.66 5.73 -12.79
N GLY A 105 -2.72 6.67 -12.76
CA GLY A 105 -3.03 8.08 -12.93
C GLY A 105 -3.76 8.31 -14.25
N PHE A 106 -4.80 9.13 -14.22
CA PHE A 106 -5.49 9.58 -15.41
C PHE A 106 -4.58 10.43 -16.29
N GLU A 107 -4.62 10.17 -17.59
CA GLU A 107 -3.98 10.99 -18.62
C GLU A 107 -5.05 11.32 -19.68
N PRO A 108 -5.23 12.60 -20.05
CA PRO A 108 -6.22 12.98 -21.05
C PRO A 108 -5.83 12.47 -22.43
N ILE A 109 -6.82 11.99 -23.18
CA ILE A 109 -6.66 11.51 -24.55
C ILE A 109 -7.51 12.40 -25.45
N ASN A 110 -6.90 12.91 -26.53
CA ASN A 110 -7.59 13.72 -27.52
C ASN A 110 -8.81 12.97 -28.10
N GLN A 111 -9.89 13.72 -28.40
CA GLN A 111 -11.13 13.18 -28.96
C GLN A 111 -11.85 12.19 -28.03
N THR A 112 -11.69 12.36 -26.71
CA THR A 112 -12.45 11.61 -25.71
C THR A 112 -13.24 12.59 -24.83
N PRO A 113 -14.33 12.16 -24.17
CA PRO A 113 -15.11 13.03 -23.28
C PRO A 113 -14.29 13.70 -22.17
N LEU A 114 -13.15 13.11 -21.78
CA LEU A 114 -12.28 13.60 -20.71
C LEU A 114 -11.05 14.35 -21.22
N GLU A 115 -10.97 14.70 -22.51
CA GLU A 115 -9.79 15.35 -23.11
C GLU A 115 -9.38 16.67 -22.43
N ASN A 116 -10.34 17.40 -21.87
CA ASN A 116 -10.09 18.70 -21.22
C ASN A 116 -9.82 18.58 -19.71
N ARG A 117 -9.83 17.36 -19.16
CA ARG A 117 -9.56 17.13 -17.74
C ARG A 117 -8.05 17.16 -17.48
N PRO A 118 -7.59 17.78 -16.37
CA PRO A 118 -6.16 17.77 -16.05
C PRO A 118 -5.65 16.34 -15.79
N PRO A 119 -4.40 16.03 -16.17
CA PRO A 119 -3.79 14.74 -15.83
C PRO A 119 -3.63 14.61 -14.31
N CYS A 120 -3.65 13.37 -13.83
CA CYS A 120 -3.40 13.05 -12.44
C CYS A 120 -1.95 13.43 -12.09
N PRO A 121 -1.71 14.21 -11.02
CA PRO A 121 -0.35 14.49 -10.59
C PRO A 121 0.40 13.18 -10.27
N PRO A 122 1.58 12.90 -10.86
CA PRO A 122 2.26 11.62 -10.69
C PRO A 122 2.56 11.23 -9.23
N TRP A 123 2.74 12.24 -8.37
CA TRP A 123 2.95 12.00 -6.95
C TRP A 123 1.72 11.41 -6.26
N ARG A 124 0.49 11.71 -6.72
CA ARG A 124 -0.76 11.23 -6.12
C ARG A 124 -0.89 9.72 -6.28
N GLU A 125 -0.67 9.21 -7.49
CA GLU A 125 -0.58 7.77 -7.76
C GLU A 125 0.48 7.10 -6.86
N TYR A 126 1.65 7.72 -6.74
CA TYR A 126 2.73 7.21 -5.88
C TYR A 126 2.31 7.14 -4.40
N ARG A 127 1.61 8.15 -3.86
CA ARG A 127 1.12 8.14 -2.47
C ARG A 127 0.06 7.08 -2.24
N LEU A 128 -0.84 6.85 -3.20
CA LEU A 128 -1.84 5.79 -3.12
C LEU A 128 -1.20 4.40 -3.13
N TYR A 129 -0.15 4.18 -3.92
CA TYR A 129 0.64 2.94 -3.84
C TYR A 129 1.29 2.76 -2.47
N GLN A 130 1.91 3.80 -1.92
CA GLN A 130 2.48 3.73 -0.57
C GLN A 130 1.41 3.42 0.49
N ALA A 131 0.28 4.12 0.47
CA ALA A 131 -0.86 3.87 1.36
C ALA A 131 -1.38 2.42 1.24
N SER A 132 -1.51 1.92 0.01
CA SER A 132 -1.92 0.54 -0.27
C SER A 132 -0.97 -0.50 0.34
N PHE A 133 0.35 -0.28 0.23
CA PHE A 133 1.34 -1.15 0.89
C PHE A 133 1.26 -1.06 2.41
N LEU A 134 1.04 0.13 2.98
CA LEU A 134 0.90 0.32 4.42
C LEU A 134 -0.33 -0.41 4.99
N ILE A 135 -1.45 -0.37 4.28
CA ILE A 135 -2.64 -1.16 4.63
C ILE A 135 -2.33 -2.65 4.58
N ARG A 136 -1.78 -3.13 3.45
CA ARG A 136 -1.60 -4.56 3.20
C ARG A 136 -0.52 -5.20 4.07
N ASP A 137 0.65 -4.56 4.18
CA ASP A 137 1.87 -5.19 4.70
C ASP A 137 2.23 -4.70 6.11
N TYR A 138 1.73 -3.53 6.54
CA TYR A 138 2.07 -2.91 7.82
C TYR A 138 0.88 -2.86 8.79
N GLY A 139 -0.33 -3.14 8.31
CA GLY A 139 -1.55 -3.14 9.12
C GLY A 139 -2.04 -1.74 9.51
N ILE A 140 -1.56 -0.69 8.83
CA ILE A 140 -2.04 0.68 9.02
C ILE A 140 -3.48 0.76 8.50
N SER A 141 -4.39 1.25 9.32
CA SER A 141 -5.80 1.39 8.95
C SER A 141 -6.06 2.65 8.13
N THR A 142 -7.19 2.67 7.41
CA THR A 142 -7.65 3.91 6.74
C THR A 142 -7.82 5.05 7.75
N LYS A 143 -8.32 4.76 8.96
CA LYS A 143 -8.46 5.75 10.05
C LYS A 143 -7.14 6.38 10.50
N GLU A 144 -6.02 5.67 10.38
CA GLU A 144 -4.70 6.24 10.65
C GLU A 144 -4.25 7.13 9.49
N LEU A 145 -4.44 6.68 8.25
CA LEU A 145 -4.11 7.48 7.06
C LEU A 145 -4.97 8.75 6.95
N GLU A 146 -6.22 8.71 7.39
CA GLU A 146 -7.11 9.88 7.47
C GLU A 146 -6.49 11.03 8.29
N GLN A 147 -5.69 10.73 9.32
CA GLN A 147 -5.09 11.76 10.19
C GLN A 147 -4.02 12.63 9.51
N ILE A 148 -3.50 12.18 8.36
CA ILE A 148 -2.51 12.94 7.58
C ILE A 148 -3.10 13.55 6.32
N MET A 149 -4.37 13.30 6.02
CA MET A 149 -5.06 13.89 4.86
C MET A 149 -5.48 15.33 5.14
N ASP A 150 -5.72 16.10 4.09
CA ASP A 150 -6.36 17.41 4.20
C ASP A 150 -7.89 17.29 4.39
N ASP A 151 -8.56 18.43 4.59
CA ASP A 151 -10.01 18.51 4.80
C ASP A 151 -10.84 18.01 3.59
N GLN A 152 -10.22 17.89 2.41
CA GLN A 152 -10.84 17.38 1.18
C GLN A 152 -10.57 15.88 0.96
N GLY A 153 -9.79 15.25 1.84
CA GLY A 153 -9.48 13.82 1.81
C GLY A 153 -8.32 13.45 0.87
N PHE A 154 -7.40 14.38 0.57
CA PHE A 154 -6.19 14.09 -0.20
C PHE A 154 -4.99 13.79 0.69
N LEU A 155 -4.15 12.85 0.26
CA LEU A 155 -2.87 12.57 0.90
C LEU A 155 -1.87 13.69 0.59
N PRO A 156 -0.98 14.04 1.53
CA PRO A 156 0.07 15.01 1.27
C PRO A 156 1.11 14.41 0.32
N ASN A 157 1.80 15.26 -0.45
CA ASN A 157 2.97 14.83 -1.23
C ASN A 157 4.22 14.62 -0.33
N VAL A 158 4.05 13.79 0.70
CA VAL A 158 5.07 13.38 1.66
C VAL A 158 4.89 11.89 1.91
N ASP A 159 5.97 11.16 2.15
CA ASP A 159 5.88 9.74 2.51
C ASP A 159 4.91 9.54 3.69
N PRO A 160 3.87 8.69 3.57
CA PRO A 160 2.86 8.56 4.62
C PRO A 160 3.42 8.11 5.97
N LYS A 161 4.50 7.32 6.02
CA LYS A 161 5.13 6.97 7.30
C LYS A 161 5.83 8.17 7.92
N VAL A 162 6.45 9.02 7.11
CA VAL A 162 7.05 10.28 7.58
C VAL A 162 5.96 11.22 8.09
N ALA A 163 4.85 11.36 7.36
CA ALA A 163 3.72 12.19 7.77
C ALA A 163 3.10 11.69 9.08
N LEU A 164 2.84 10.38 9.19
CA LEU A 164 2.34 9.75 10.42
C LEU A 164 3.32 9.94 11.59
N ALA A 165 4.62 9.77 11.36
CA ALA A 165 5.63 9.97 12.40
C ALA A 165 5.73 11.43 12.86
N LYS A 166 5.36 12.39 12.02
CA LYS A 166 5.34 13.81 12.37
C LYS A 166 4.18 14.15 13.30
N ILE A 167 3.00 13.56 13.09
CA ILE A 167 1.81 13.79 13.92
C ILE A 167 1.78 12.92 15.19
N HIS A 168 2.59 11.87 15.24
CA HIS A 168 2.77 11.00 16.41
C HIS A 168 4.21 11.02 16.95
N PRO A 169 4.74 12.18 17.39
CA PRO A 169 6.10 12.28 17.90
C PRO A 169 6.31 11.45 19.18
N GLU A 170 5.26 11.18 19.95
CA GLU A 170 5.29 10.39 21.20
C GLU A 170 5.71 8.93 21.01
N ILE A 171 5.61 8.41 19.78
CA ILE A 171 6.04 7.04 19.44
C ILE A 171 7.58 6.96 19.35
N PHE A 172 8.24 8.09 19.09
CA PHE A 172 9.67 8.14 18.81
C PHE A 172 10.44 8.87 19.92
N PRO A 173 11.71 8.51 20.16
CA PRO A 173 12.49 7.44 19.52
C PRO A 173 12.18 6.02 20.03
N ILE A 174 12.23 5.04 19.13
CA ILE A 174 12.02 3.61 19.42
C ILE A 174 13.34 2.96 19.85
N ASP A 175 13.31 2.19 20.95
CA ASP A 175 14.43 1.31 21.31
C ASP A 175 14.44 0.03 20.47
N LEU A 176 15.39 -0.05 19.53
CA LEU A 176 15.55 -1.21 18.64
C LEU A 176 15.89 -2.51 19.37
N ASN A 177 16.34 -2.48 20.62
CA ASN A 177 16.65 -3.69 21.37
C ASN A 177 15.41 -4.37 21.95
N THR A 178 14.34 -3.60 22.20
CA THR A 178 13.13 -4.07 22.89
C THR A 178 11.89 -4.04 22.01
N ALA A 179 11.81 -3.12 21.04
CA ALA A 179 10.66 -2.94 20.18
C ALA A 179 10.25 -4.21 19.42
N SER A 180 8.95 -4.40 19.24
CA SER A 180 8.40 -5.47 18.41
C SER A 180 8.67 -5.24 16.93
N PHE A 181 8.50 -6.30 16.11
CA PHE A 181 8.56 -6.17 14.66
C PHE A 181 7.59 -5.12 14.12
N ARG A 182 6.37 -5.05 14.67
CA ARG A 182 5.33 -4.10 14.24
C ARG A 182 5.72 -2.65 14.52
N GLU A 183 6.38 -2.39 15.65
CA GLU A 183 6.90 -1.07 15.97
C GLU A 183 8.07 -0.69 15.04
N ILE A 184 8.99 -1.62 14.79
CA ILE A 184 10.16 -1.36 13.94
C ILE A 184 9.75 -1.08 12.49
N ILE A 185 8.80 -1.82 11.91
CA ILE A 185 8.34 -1.56 10.54
C ILE A 185 7.57 -0.24 10.41
N ARG A 186 7.16 0.41 11.50
CA ARG A 186 6.54 1.75 11.46
C ARG A 186 7.55 2.88 11.36
N ILE A 187 8.83 2.63 11.68
CA ILE A 187 9.90 3.63 11.55
C ILE A 187 10.06 4.04 10.08
N PRO A 188 10.00 5.35 9.73
CA PRO A 188 10.24 5.80 8.36
C PRO A 188 11.52 5.23 7.75
N HIS A 189 11.47 4.89 6.46
CA HIS A 189 12.53 4.19 5.70
C HIS A 189 12.84 2.74 6.09
N ILE A 190 12.26 2.19 7.16
CA ILE A 190 12.43 0.79 7.54
C ILE A 190 11.28 -0.06 6.96
N GLY A 191 11.61 -0.96 6.04
CA GLY A 191 10.68 -1.96 5.51
C GLY A 191 10.78 -3.33 6.23
N PRO A 192 9.92 -4.31 5.90
CA PRO A 192 9.88 -5.62 6.55
C PRO A 192 11.21 -6.39 6.53
N ILE A 193 11.94 -6.34 5.41
CA ILE A 193 13.25 -7.01 5.29
C ILE A 193 14.25 -6.39 6.27
N THR A 194 14.32 -5.07 6.30
CA THR A 194 15.20 -4.32 7.17
C THR A 194 14.85 -4.50 8.65
N ALA A 195 13.56 -4.49 8.98
CA ALA A 195 13.09 -4.77 10.35
C ALA A 195 13.49 -6.17 10.82
N ARG A 196 13.40 -7.20 9.96
CA ARG A 196 13.89 -8.55 10.29
C ARG A 196 15.39 -8.55 10.53
N LYS A 197 16.19 -7.87 9.69
CA LYS A 197 17.63 -7.74 9.90
C LYS A 197 17.97 -7.12 11.26
N ILE A 198 17.24 -6.08 11.68
CA ILE A 198 17.40 -5.45 13.00
C ILE A 198 17.12 -6.46 14.13
N ILE A 199 16.01 -7.20 14.03
CA ILE A 199 15.62 -8.20 15.04
C ILE A 199 16.63 -9.35 15.12
N GLU A 200 17.15 -9.83 13.99
CA GLU A 200 18.18 -10.88 14.02
C GLU A 200 19.49 -10.37 14.58
N TYR A 201 19.91 -9.15 14.21
CA TYR A 201 21.14 -8.56 14.72
C TYR A 201 21.13 -8.41 16.25
N ARG A 202 20.04 -7.89 16.82
CA ARG A 202 19.96 -7.64 18.27
C ARG A 202 20.02 -8.89 19.14
N LYS A 203 19.74 -10.08 18.56
CA LYS A 203 19.91 -11.38 19.25
C LYS A 203 21.39 -11.73 19.45
N ILE A 204 22.26 -11.26 18.55
CA ILE A 204 23.70 -11.50 18.59
C ILE A 204 24.39 -10.44 19.44
N LYS A 205 24.04 -9.16 19.21
CA LYS A 205 24.66 -8.03 19.90
C LYS A 205 23.66 -6.89 20.10
N PRO A 206 23.57 -6.29 21.30
CA PRO A 206 22.78 -5.09 21.51
C PRO A 206 23.19 -3.95 20.56
N ILE A 207 22.20 -3.27 19.98
CA ILE A 207 22.38 -2.09 19.12
C ILE A 207 22.48 -0.88 20.05
N ARG A 208 23.70 -0.41 20.33
CA ARG A 208 23.94 0.68 21.30
C ARG A 208 24.46 1.94 20.65
N TYR A 209 25.28 1.79 19.62
CA TYR A 209 26.01 2.87 18.97
C TYR A 209 25.63 3.01 17.50
N LEU A 210 25.91 4.18 16.92
CA LEU A 210 25.67 4.45 15.50
C LEU A 210 26.33 3.37 14.62
N SER A 211 27.55 2.97 14.96
CA SER A 211 28.31 1.95 14.22
C SER A 211 27.66 0.55 14.24
N ASP A 212 26.86 0.22 15.26
CA ASP A 212 26.09 -1.03 15.28
C ASP A 212 24.96 -0.96 14.23
N LEU A 213 24.27 0.18 14.17
CA LEU A 213 23.17 0.40 13.24
C LEU A 213 23.65 0.48 11.78
N GLU A 214 24.80 1.11 11.53
CA GLU A 214 25.43 1.17 10.20
C GLU A 214 25.81 -0.20 9.66
N LYS A 215 26.19 -1.16 10.52
CA LYS A 215 26.46 -2.54 10.08
C LYS A 215 25.21 -3.25 9.56
N ILE A 216 24.02 -2.84 10.01
CA ILE A 216 22.74 -3.42 9.61
C ILE A 216 22.18 -2.70 8.38
N LEU A 217 22.23 -1.37 8.39
CA LEU A 217 21.51 -0.50 7.44
C LEU A 217 22.40 0.16 6.38
N GLY A 218 23.71 0.24 6.62
CA GLY A 218 24.63 1.15 5.93
C GLY A 218 24.49 2.60 6.40
N SER A 219 25.52 3.40 6.14
CA SER A 219 25.61 4.79 6.64
C SER A 219 24.50 5.71 6.11
N SER A 220 24.11 5.56 4.83
CA SER A 220 23.10 6.43 4.21
C SER A 220 21.72 6.26 4.86
N LEU A 221 21.26 5.01 5.03
CA LEU A 221 19.97 4.73 5.64
C LEU A 221 19.98 5.03 7.15
N THR A 222 21.08 4.74 7.84
CA THR A 222 21.26 5.06 9.26
C THR A 222 21.02 6.54 9.53
N ARG A 223 21.57 7.44 8.71
CA ARG A 223 21.37 8.90 8.84
C ARG A 223 19.90 9.30 8.76
N LYS A 224 19.11 8.68 7.89
CA LYS A 224 17.67 8.98 7.73
C LYS A 224 16.84 8.47 8.91
N VAL A 225 17.24 7.34 9.49
CA VAL A 225 16.49 6.65 10.55
C VAL A 225 16.84 7.19 11.94
N LEU A 226 18.00 7.83 12.12
CA LEU A 226 18.56 8.17 13.43
C LEU A 226 17.61 8.97 14.34
N ARG A 227 16.78 9.87 13.78
CA ARG A 227 15.81 10.64 14.56
C ARG A 227 14.72 9.79 15.21
N TYR A 228 14.45 8.60 14.66
CA TYR A 228 13.36 7.73 15.08
C TYR A 228 13.79 6.61 16.06
N VAL A 229 15.08 6.47 16.38
CA VAL A 229 15.58 5.31 17.14
C VAL A 229 16.48 5.70 18.30
N ASN A 230 16.52 4.94 19.39
CA ASN A 230 17.41 5.20 20.52
C ASN A 230 18.82 4.66 20.28
N ILE A 231 19.82 5.54 20.38
CA ILE A 231 21.25 5.25 20.21
C ILE A 231 22.03 6.17 21.17
N LYS A 232 23.09 5.66 21.82
CA LYS A 232 23.81 6.37 22.90
C LYS A 232 24.67 7.55 22.43
N ASP A 233 25.27 7.46 21.24
CA ASP A 233 26.25 8.41 20.70
C ASP A 233 25.67 9.36 19.65
N LYS A 234 24.38 9.71 19.77
CA LYS A 234 23.75 10.72 18.90
C LYS A 234 24.38 12.10 19.10
N ARG A 235 25.09 12.60 18.09
CA ARG A 235 25.55 13.99 18.03
C ARG A 235 24.43 14.95 17.60
N LEU A 236 24.43 16.16 18.19
CA LEU A 236 23.48 17.24 17.85
C LEU A 236 23.52 17.62 16.35
N THR A 237 24.68 17.49 15.69
CA THR A 237 24.85 17.77 14.26
C THR A 237 24.02 16.85 13.35
N HIS A 238 23.55 15.70 13.84
CA HIS A 238 22.68 14.82 13.06
C HIS A 238 21.23 15.31 12.95
N PHE A 239 20.85 16.37 13.67
CA PHE A 239 19.52 16.98 13.58
C PHE A 239 19.46 18.14 12.57
N GLN A 240 20.59 18.72 12.16
CA GLN A 240 20.63 19.97 11.38
C GLN A 240 20.53 19.82 9.85
N ASN A 241 20.62 18.60 9.30
CA ASN A 241 20.82 18.38 7.86
C ASN A 241 19.58 17.92 7.04
N ASN A 242 18.35 18.14 7.50
CA ASN A 242 17.16 17.73 6.73
C ASN A 242 16.00 18.74 6.82
N TYR A 243 16.30 20.03 6.65
CA TYR A 243 15.30 21.04 6.27
C TYR A 243 15.35 21.22 4.76
#